data_AF-A0A1D6J2P7-F1
#
_entry.id   AF-A0A1D6J2P7-F1
#
_cell.length_a   1.000
_cell.length_b   1.000
_cell.length_c   1.000
_cell.angle_alpha   90.00
_cell.angle_beta   90.00
_cell.angle_gamma   90.00
#
_symmetry.space_group_name_H-M   'P 1'
#
loop_
_entity.id
_entity.type
_entity.pdbx_description
1 polymer ?
#
loop_
_entity_poly.entity_id
_entity_poly.type
_entity_poly.pdbx_seq_one_letter_code
_entity_poly.pdbx_strand_id
1 'polypeptide(L)'
;MHVISESVKTVMEEEPLRPLVLGGDHSISYPVVRAVSEKLGGPVDILHLDAHPDIYDCFEGNTYSHASSFARIMEGGYARRLLQVIVLFHIRVSLKISMLLNNKMSVMLLG
;
A
#
# COMPACT_ATOMS: atom_id res chain seq x y z
N MET A 1 -5.98 4.45 12.90
CA MET A 1 -4.77 4.41 12.05
C MET A 1 -3.48 4.71 12.81
N HIS A 2 -3.41 5.72 13.69
CA HIS A 2 -2.18 6.06 14.44
C HIS A 2 -1.62 4.90 15.30
N VAL A 3 -2.47 4.22 16.07
CA VAL A 3 -2.05 3.13 16.98
C VAL A 3 -1.32 2.01 16.24
N ILE A 4 -1.83 1.58 15.08
CA ILE A 4 -1.18 0.55 14.26
C ILE A 4 0.22 0.99 13.83
N SER A 5 0.37 2.24 13.38
CA SER A 5 1.68 2.76 12.99
C SER A 5 2.67 2.76 14.16
N GLU A 6 2.24 3.16 15.35
CA GLU A 6 3.11 3.16 16.53
C GLU A 6 3.49 1.75 16.97
N SER A 7 2.56 0.80 16.94
CA SER A 7 2.88 -0.61 17.24
C SER A 7 3.93 -1.18 16.29
N VAL A 8 3.88 -0.84 14.99
CA VAL A 8 4.91 -1.23 14.02
C VAL A 8 6.26 -0.60 14.36
N LYS A 9 6.28 0.68 14.74
CA LYS A 9 7.52 1.37 15.14
C LYS A 9 8.14 0.73 16.39
N THR A 10 7.34 0.36 17.38
CA THR A 10 7.82 -0.34 18.59
C THR A 10 8.50 -1.67 18.24
N VAL A 11 7.94 -2.45 17.31
CA VAL A 11 8.62 -3.68 16.84
C VAL A 11 9.95 -3.36 16.16
N MET A 12 10.01 -2.28 15.37
CA MET A 12 11.23 -1.84 14.68
C MET A 12 12.28 -1.19 15.60
N GLU A 13 11.94 -0.88 16.86
CA GLU A 13 12.90 -0.36 17.85
C GLU A 13 13.76 -1.47 18.47
N GLU A 14 13.23 -2.69 18.47
CA GLU A 14 13.92 -3.88 18.97
C GLU A 14 14.78 -4.49 17.87
N GLU A 15 16.07 -4.16 17.83
CA GLU A 15 17.02 -4.78 16.89
C GLU A 15 17.21 -6.28 17.23
N PRO A 16 17.19 -7.21 16.25
CA PRO A 16 17.14 -7.04 14.79
C PRO A 16 15.75 -7.30 14.17
N LEU A 17 14.66 -7.04 14.92
CA LEU A 17 13.31 -7.42 14.52
C LEU A 17 12.82 -6.65 13.28
N ARG A 18 12.05 -7.34 12.44
CA ARG A 18 11.33 -6.75 11.31
C ARG A 18 9.85 -7.10 11.39
N PRO A 19 8.95 -6.13 11.18
CA PRO A 19 7.52 -6.37 11.33
C PRO A 19 6.99 -7.27 10.22
N LEU A 20 6.38 -8.40 10.60
CA LEU A 20 5.50 -9.19 9.76
C LEU A 20 4.09 -9.04 10.33
N VAL A 21 3.24 -8.28 9.64
CA VAL A 21 1.91 -7.94 10.13
C VAL A 21 0.90 -8.95 9.62
N LEU A 22 0.19 -9.61 10.54
CA LEU A 22 -0.93 -10.47 10.22
C LEU A 22 -2.21 -9.64 10.15
N GLY A 23 -2.95 -9.85 9.06
CA GLY A 23 -4.02 -8.96 8.62
C GLY A 23 -5.24 -8.86 9.53
N GLY A 24 -5.98 -7.77 9.31
CA GLY A 24 -7.44 -7.78 9.17
C GLY A 24 -7.76 -7.66 7.68
N ASP A 25 -8.58 -6.69 7.27
CA ASP A 25 -8.70 -6.32 5.84
C ASP A 25 -7.51 -5.47 5.34
N HIS A 26 -7.50 -5.15 4.04
CA HIS A 26 -6.36 -4.49 3.40
C HIS A 26 -6.14 -3.02 3.79
N SER A 27 -7.04 -2.42 4.58
CA SER A 27 -6.91 -1.04 5.05
C SER A 27 -5.67 -0.84 5.94
N ILE A 28 -5.23 -1.90 6.64
CA ILE A 28 -4.10 -1.84 7.55
C ILE A 28 -2.76 -1.65 6.84
N SER A 29 -2.67 -1.92 5.53
CA SER A 29 -1.42 -1.74 4.76
C SER A 29 -0.97 -0.29 4.79
N TYR A 30 -1.90 0.67 4.77
CA TYR A 30 -1.58 2.11 4.81
C TYR A 30 -0.77 2.51 6.07
N PRO A 31 -1.29 2.34 7.30
CA PRO A 31 -0.56 2.74 8.50
C PRO A 31 0.72 1.94 8.72
N VAL A 32 0.81 0.70 8.25
CA VAL A 32 2.02 -0.14 8.34
C VAL A 32 3.12 0.41 7.43
N VAL A 33 2.82 0.62 6.14
CA VAL A 33 3.80 1.16 5.18
C VAL A 33 4.26 2.55 5.58
N ARG A 34 3.35 3.41 6.05
CA ARG A 34 3.70 4.71 6.61
C ARG A 34 4.72 4.59 7.73
N ALA A 35 4.48 3.73 8.72
CA ALA A 35 5.37 3.55 9.86
C ALA A 35 6.77 3.08 9.44
N VAL A 36 6.84 2.11 8.52
CA VAL A 36 8.10 1.60 7.99
C VAL A 36 8.86 2.70 7.24
N SER A 37 8.18 3.44 6.37
CA SER A 37 8.79 4.54 5.61
C SER A 37 9.31 5.66 6.53
N GLU A 38 8.53 6.04 7.54
CA GLU A 38 8.94 7.04 8.55
C GLU A 38 10.16 6.57 9.35
N LYS A 39 10.17 5.31 9.82
CA LYS A 39 11.26 4.77 10.65
C LYS A 39 12.56 4.57 9.86
N LEU A 40 12.46 4.21 8.58
CA LEU A 40 13.61 4.09 7.67
C LEU A 40 14.08 5.44 7.08
N GLY A 41 13.32 6.53 7.29
CA GLY A 41 13.67 7.86 6.82
C GLY A 41 13.50 8.07 5.31
N GLY A 42 12.67 7.28 4.64
CA GLY A 42 12.48 7.40 3.20
C GLY A 42 11.45 6.43 2.60
N PRO A 43 11.12 6.60 1.31
CA PRO A 43 10.15 5.76 0.63
C PRO A 43 10.70 4.35 0.35
N VAL A 44 9.80 3.37 0.30
CA VAL A 44 10.12 1.96 -0.01
C VAL A 44 9.60 1.55 -1.39
N ASP A 45 10.14 0.47 -1.94
CA ASP A 45 9.54 -0.19 -3.11
C ASP A 45 8.60 -1.29 -2.61
N ILE A 46 7.39 -1.37 -3.17
CA ILE A 46 6.35 -2.29 -2.76
C ILE A 46 6.05 -3.29 -3.89
N LEU A 47 6.14 -4.57 -3.55
CA LEU A 47 5.53 -5.65 -4.32
C LEU A 47 4.15 -5.94 -3.71
N HIS A 48 3.11 -5.75 -4.52
CA HIS A 48 1.73 -5.94 -4.12
C HIS A 48 1.12 -7.09 -4.92
N LEU A 49 0.72 -8.15 -4.23
CA LEU A 49 0.09 -9.33 -4.82
C LEU A 49 -1.37 -9.35 -4.38
N ASP A 50 -2.29 -9.02 -5.27
CA ASP A 50 -3.72 -8.98 -4.95
C ASP A 50 -4.55 -9.09 -6.25
N ALA A 51 -5.79 -9.55 -6.14
CA ALA A 51 -6.73 -9.50 -7.26
C ALA A 51 -7.18 -8.07 -7.58
N HIS A 52 -7.07 -7.15 -6.61
CA HIS A 52 -7.52 -5.76 -6.70
C HIS A 52 -6.35 -4.79 -6.55
N PRO A 53 -6.40 -3.62 -7.20
CA PRO A 53 -5.34 -2.64 -7.08
C PRO A 53 -5.43 -1.80 -5.79
N ASP A 54 -6.59 -1.72 -5.14
CA ASP A 54 -6.82 -0.97 -3.89
C ASP A 54 -6.37 0.51 -3.92
N ILE A 55 -6.58 1.15 -5.08
CA ILE A 55 -6.18 2.53 -5.40
C ILE A 55 -7.37 3.50 -5.54
N TYR A 56 -8.56 3.16 -5.07
CA TYR A 56 -9.68 4.10 -5.11
C TYR A 56 -9.36 5.32 -4.25
N ASP A 57 -9.68 6.51 -4.74
CA ASP A 57 -9.48 7.74 -3.98
C ASP A 57 -10.32 7.75 -2.69
N CYS A 58 -11.60 7.43 -2.80
CA CYS A 58 -12.49 7.28 -1.66
C CYS A 58 -13.56 6.26 -2.02
N PHE A 59 -13.42 5.03 -1.56
CA PHE A 59 -14.39 3.98 -1.85
C PHE A 59 -15.60 4.12 -0.93
N GLU A 60 -16.79 4.31 -1.50
CA GLU A 60 -18.07 4.47 -0.78
C GLU A 60 -18.04 5.53 0.34
N GLY A 61 -17.29 6.62 0.12
CA GLY A 61 -17.16 7.69 1.12
C GLY A 61 -16.16 7.41 2.25
N ASN A 62 -15.47 6.26 2.23
CA ASN A 62 -14.44 5.91 3.20
C ASN A 62 -13.03 5.96 2.59
N THR A 63 -12.26 6.98 2.95
CA THR A 63 -10.85 7.15 2.52
C THR A 63 -9.90 6.10 3.09
N TYR A 64 -10.31 5.40 4.16
CA TYR A 64 -9.59 4.31 4.82
C TYR A 64 -10.17 2.94 4.47
N SER A 65 -10.97 2.84 3.40
CA SER A 65 -11.43 1.56 2.89
C SER A 65 -10.25 0.66 2.52
N HIS A 66 -10.45 -0.66 2.62
CA HIS A 66 -9.51 -1.65 2.12
C HIS A 66 -9.20 -1.43 0.63
N ALA A 67 -10.18 -0.96 -0.14
CA ALA A 67 -10.03 -0.65 -1.57
C ALA A 67 -9.31 0.70 -1.87
N SER A 68 -8.88 1.43 -0.84
CA SER A 68 -8.27 2.76 -0.94
C SER A 68 -6.88 2.86 -0.28
N SER A 69 -6.37 1.77 0.30
CA SER A 69 -5.15 1.78 1.11
C SER A 69 -3.91 2.22 0.30
N PHE A 70 -3.77 1.75 -0.95
CA PHE A 70 -2.65 2.09 -1.80
C PHE A 70 -2.73 3.50 -2.39
N ALA A 71 -3.93 4.06 -2.54
CA ALA A 71 -4.08 5.49 -2.86
C ALA A 71 -3.43 6.36 -1.76
N ARG A 72 -3.71 6.06 -0.48
CA ARG A 72 -3.12 6.77 0.66
C ARG A 72 -1.60 6.60 0.76
N ILE A 73 -1.11 5.39 0.47
CA ILE A 73 0.33 5.10 0.45
C ILE A 73 1.06 5.98 -0.57
N MET A 74 0.51 6.06 -1.79
CA MET A 74 1.12 6.80 -2.89
C MET A 74 1.01 8.33 -2.68
N GLU A 75 -0.11 8.82 -2.17
CA GLU A 75 -0.32 10.23 -1.85
C GLU A 75 0.62 10.74 -0.76
N GLY A 76 0.86 9.92 0.27
CA GLY A 76 1.79 10.26 1.34
C GLY A 76 3.27 10.13 0.96
N GLY A 77 3.58 9.69 -0.26
CA GLY A 77 4.96 9.54 -0.73
C GLY A 77 5.76 8.45 -0.02
N TYR A 78 5.08 7.49 0.62
CA TYR A 78 5.73 6.40 1.36
C TYR A 78 6.28 5.30 0.44
N ALA A 79 5.81 5.26 -0.80
CA ALA A 79 6.27 4.33 -1.81
C ALA A 79 6.96 5.05 -2.97
N ARG A 80 8.13 4.55 -3.36
CA ARG A 80 8.86 5.02 -4.55
C ARG A 80 8.38 4.27 -5.79
N ARG A 81 8.27 2.94 -5.69
CA ARG A 81 7.70 2.07 -6.72
C ARG A 81 6.61 1.20 -6.13
N LEU A 82 5.51 1.04 -6.86
CA LEU A 82 4.44 0.08 -6.56
C LEU A 82 4.31 -0.88 -7.75
N LEU A 83 4.76 -2.13 -7.57
CA LEU A 83 4.59 -3.20 -8.53
C LEU A 83 3.39 -4.05 -8.11
N GLN A 84 2.29 -3.94 -8.84
CA GLN A 84 1.11 -4.75 -8.62
C GLN A 84 1.14 -5.96 -9.54
N VAL A 85 1.16 -7.15 -8.98
CA VAL A 85 0.97 -8.40 -9.73
C VAL A 85 -0.45 -8.83 -9.45
N ILE A 86 -1.31 -8.60 -10.45
CA ILE A 86 -2.73 -8.86 -10.32
C ILE A 86 -3.00 -10.29 -10.80
N VAL A 87 -3.41 -11.13 -9.85
CA VAL A 87 -3.72 -12.53 -10.08
C VAL A 87 -5.23 -12.69 -10.10
N LEU A 88 -5.78 -12.98 -11.29
CA LEU A 88 -7.19 -13.36 -11.51
C LEU A 88 -8.24 -12.38 -10.95
N PHE A 89 -8.68 -11.41 -11.76
CA PHE A 89 -10.11 -11.09 -11.92
C PHE A 89 -10.35 -10.14 -13.10
N HIS A 90 -11.49 -10.32 -13.79
CA HIS A 90 -11.91 -9.51 -14.94
C HIS A 90 -12.38 -8.12 -14.47
N ILE A 91 -11.47 -7.27 -14.02
CA ILE A 91 -11.78 -5.88 -13.68
C ILE A 91 -11.34 -4.99 -14.84
N ARG A 92 -12.30 -4.28 -15.45
CA ARG A 92 -12.02 -3.07 -16.22
C ARG A 92 -11.60 -1.98 -15.24
N VAL A 93 -10.36 -2.03 -14.75
CA VAL A 93 -9.83 -0.96 -13.91
C VAL A 93 -9.58 0.23 -14.83
N SER A 94 -10.42 1.26 -14.72
CA SER A 94 -10.04 2.59 -15.20
C SER A 94 -9.00 3.11 -14.21
N LEU A 95 -7.76 2.62 -14.32
CA LEU A 95 -6.64 3.10 -13.52
C LEU A 95 -6.56 4.61 -13.75
N LYS A 96 -6.33 5.40 -12.69
CA LYS A 96 -5.83 6.77 -12.84
C LYS A 96 -4.52 6.67 -13.62
N ILE A 97 -4.60 6.86 -14.95
CA ILE A 97 -3.50 6.76 -15.90
C ILE A 97 -2.33 7.69 -15.48
N SER A 98 -2.61 8.78 -14.77
CA SER A 98 -1.58 9.73 -14.32
C SER A 98 -0.47 9.13 -13.45
N MET A 99 -0.75 8.11 -12.62
CA MET A 99 0.28 7.46 -11.80
C MET A 99 1.12 6.44 -12.56
N LEU A 100 0.50 5.73 -13.50
CA LEU A 100 1.20 4.86 -14.47
C LEU A 100 2.17 5.70 -15.33
N LEU A 101 1.74 6.88 -15.77
CA LEU A 101 2.54 7.78 -16.62
C LEU A 101 3.79 8.33 -15.92
N ASN A 102 3.82 8.39 -14.58
CA ASN A 102 4.98 8.88 -13.82
C ASN A 102 6.02 7.79 -13.49
N ASN A 103 5.93 6.59 -14.10
CA ASN A 103 6.83 5.45 -13.87
C ASN A 103 6.95 4.96 -12.40
N LYS A 104 6.08 5.43 -11.49
CA LYS A 104 6.08 5.02 -10.08
C LYS A 104 5.23 3.78 -9.83
N MET A 105 4.33 3.43 -10.74
CA MET A 105 3.43 2.29 -10.60
C MET A 105 3.49 1.42 -11.86
N SER A 106 3.57 0.12 -11.66
CA SER A 106 3.54 -0.87 -12.74
C SER A 106 2.54 -1.95 -12.37
N VAL A 107 1.69 -2.32 -13.33
CA VAL A 107 0.69 -3.38 -13.16
C VAL A 107 1.04 -4.52 -14.11
N MET A 108 1.25 -5.71 -13.56
CA MET A 108 1.46 -6.95 -14.29
C MET A 108 0.21 -7.81 -14.13
N LEU A 109 -0.47 -8.10 -15.24
CA LEU A 109 -1.61 -9.01 -15.27
C LEU A 109 -1.10 -10.42 -15.54
N LEU A 110 -1.35 -11.34 -14.61
CA LEU A 110 -1.11 -12.77 -14.81
C LEU A 110 -2.43 -13.41 -15.24
N GLY A 111 -2.50 -13.79 -16.52
CA GLY A 111 -3.64 -14.48 -17.15
C GLY A 111 -3.41 -15.97 -17.28
#